data_AF-A0A7E4UMA8-F1
#
_entry.id   AF-A0A7E4UMA8-F1
#
_cell.length_a   1.000
_cell.length_b   1.000
_cell.length_c   1.000
_cell.angle_alpha   90.00
_cell.angle_beta   90.00
_cell.angle_gamma   90.00
#
_symmetry.space_group_name_H-M   'P 1'
#
loop_
_entity.id
_entity.type
_entity.pdbx_description
1 polymer ?
#
loop_
_entity_poly.entity_id
_entity_poly.type
_entity_poly.pdbx_seq_one_letter_code
_entity_poly.pdbx_strand_id
1 'polypeptide(L)'
;MSTESKTIILRCTTVNRKRKTIDIQASAKLIKCSQVLRDVCEYTEPDSPVTVPIEASTLTRLMRFVDESPEKRDKVQEAKVFAIMEDQELFAFAKAADYLDIEQLRVAIGDYMIDKFGNMTATQIGEYLGVQNDYTEEERLEMVTNPSMFYMKQDPGY
;
A
#
# COMPACT_ATOMS: atom_id res chain seq x y z
N MET A 1 -19.74 15.03 -27.16
CA MET A 1 -20.39 15.10 -25.84
C MET A 1 -19.30 15.39 -24.83
N SER A 2 -19.43 16.47 -24.05
CA SER A 2 -18.46 16.82 -23.01
C SER A 2 -18.53 15.75 -21.92
N THR A 3 -17.50 14.91 -21.81
CA THR A 3 -17.36 13.98 -20.67
C THR A 3 -16.94 14.82 -19.47
N GLU A 4 -17.90 15.34 -18.73
CA GLU A 4 -17.63 15.83 -17.38
C GLU A 4 -17.06 14.65 -16.58
N SER A 5 -15.80 14.75 -16.17
CA SER A 5 -15.19 13.75 -15.30
C SER A 5 -15.97 13.72 -14.00
N LYS A 6 -16.68 12.61 -13.73
CA LYS A 6 -17.36 12.40 -12.46
C LYS A 6 -16.39 12.60 -11.31
N THR A 7 -16.77 13.45 -10.36
CA THR A 7 -16.06 13.67 -9.11
C THR A 7 -16.57 12.69 -8.05
N ILE A 8 -15.65 11.99 -7.36
CA ILE A 8 -15.97 11.16 -6.20
C ILE A 8 -15.55 11.88 -4.93
N ILE A 9 -16.42 11.84 -3.92
CA ILE A 9 -16.09 12.24 -2.55
C ILE A 9 -15.77 10.97 -1.75
N LEU A 10 -14.59 10.91 -1.14
CA LEU A 10 -14.14 9.82 -0.29
C LEU A 10 -14.30 10.22 1.17
N ARG A 11 -15.13 9.48 1.90
CA ARG A 11 -15.32 9.65 3.34
C ARG A 11 -14.34 8.75 4.09
N CYS A 12 -13.36 9.38 4.73
CA CYS A 12 -12.26 8.74 5.44
C CYS A 12 -12.40 8.91 6.94
N THR A 13 -11.68 8.10 7.72
CA THR A 13 -11.57 8.28 9.17
C THR A 13 -10.33 9.09 9.55
N THR A 14 -10.39 9.74 10.71
CA THR A 14 -9.24 10.41 11.33
C THR A 14 -8.84 9.67 12.61
N VAL A 15 -7.54 9.54 12.86
CA VAL A 15 -6.99 8.83 14.04
C VAL A 15 -7.13 9.63 15.35
N ASN A 16 -7.56 10.90 15.27
CA ASN A 16 -7.80 11.72 16.45
C ASN A 16 -8.80 11.07 17.42
N ARG A 17 -8.64 11.32 18.73
CA ARG A 17 -9.43 10.78 19.88
C ARG A 17 -10.96 10.79 19.73
N LYS A 18 -11.51 11.46 18.70
CA LYS A 18 -12.94 11.59 18.42
C LYS A 18 -13.43 10.76 17.21
N ARG A 19 -12.56 9.98 16.54
CA ARG A 19 -12.86 9.20 15.30
C ARG A 19 -13.84 9.92 14.38
N LYS A 20 -13.44 11.12 13.93
CA LYS A 20 -14.27 11.91 13.01
C LYS A 20 -14.07 11.41 11.59
N THR A 21 -15.15 11.43 10.82
CA THR A 21 -15.07 11.27 9.37
C THR A 21 -14.75 12.61 8.71
N ILE A 22 -14.02 12.57 7.60
CA ILE A 22 -13.75 13.71 6.75
C ILE A 22 -13.98 13.31 5.29
N ASP A 23 -14.56 14.24 4.53
CA ASP A 23 -14.85 14.04 3.12
C ASP A 23 -13.71 14.68 2.31
N ILE A 24 -13.07 13.88 1.46
CA ILE A 24 -11.94 14.26 0.62
C ILE A 24 -12.34 14.02 -0.84
N GLN A 25 -12.25 15.05 -1.67
CA GLN A 25 -12.50 14.90 -3.10
C GLN A 25 -11.34 14.13 -3.75
N ALA A 26 -11.64 13.01 -4.40
CA ALA A 26 -10.64 12.24 -5.13
C ALA A 26 -10.12 13.03 -6.34
N SER A 27 -8.80 12.99 -6.57
CA SER A 27 -8.21 13.60 -7.77
C SER A 27 -8.54 12.75 -9.01
N ALA A 28 -8.60 13.39 -10.18
CA ALA A 28 -8.84 12.69 -11.43
C ALA A 28 -7.77 11.62 -11.73
N LYS A 29 -6.50 11.89 -11.34
CA LYS A 29 -5.41 10.92 -11.48
C LYS A 29 -5.58 9.74 -10.52
N LEU A 30 -5.97 9.98 -9.27
CA LEU A 30 -6.27 8.90 -8.33
C LEU A 30 -7.36 7.99 -8.87
N ILE A 31 -8.48 8.57 -9.35
CA ILE A 31 -9.57 7.81 -9.98
C ILE A 31 -9.04 7.03 -11.19
N LYS A 32 -8.23 7.65 -12.05
CA LYS A 32 -7.66 7.00 -13.24
C LYS A 32 -6.74 5.83 -12.88
N CYS A 33 -6.04 5.86 -11.74
CA CYS A 33 -5.06 4.85 -11.37
C CYS A 33 -5.58 3.75 -10.44
N SER A 34 -6.75 3.95 -9.83
CA SER A 34 -7.39 2.99 -8.93
C SER A 34 -8.49 2.23 -9.65
N GLN A 35 -8.38 0.90 -9.78
CA GLN A 35 -9.47 0.10 -10.36
C GLN A 35 -10.74 0.21 -9.53
N VAL A 36 -10.61 0.15 -8.20
CA VAL A 36 -11.75 0.27 -7.27
C VAL A 36 -12.50 1.58 -7.46
N LEU A 37 -11.81 2.72 -7.56
CA LEU A 37 -12.46 4.01 -7.74
C LEU A 37 -13.07 4.19 -9.14
N ARG A 38 -12.51 3.56 -10.18
CA ARG A 38 -13.15 3.50 -11.50
C ARG A 38 -14.47 2.76 -11.43
N ASP A 39 -14.50 1.60 -10.79
CA ASP A 39 -15.72 0.81 -10.65
C ASP A 39 -16.76 1.57 -9.82
N VAL A 40 -16.35 2.13 -8.68
CA VAL A 40 -17.21 2.95 -7.82
C VAL A 40 -17.78 4.16 -8.57
N CYS A 41 -17.02 4.80 -9.46
CA CYS A 41 -17.47 5.92 -10.30
C CYS A 41 -18.69 5.56 -11.17
N GLU A 42 -18.80 4.31 -11.60
CA GLU A 42 -19.87 3.85 -12.47
C GLU A 42 -21.20 3.79 -11.71
N TYR A 43 -21.17 3.30 -10.47
CA TYR A 43 -22.36 2.99 -9.66
C TYR A 43 -22.75 4.07 -8.65
N THR A 44 -21.89 5.07 -8.41
CA THR A 44 -22.14 6.12 -7.42
C THR A 44 -22.84 7.34 -8.04
N GLU A 45 -23.83 7.87 -7.32
CA GLU A 45 -24.44 9.15 -7.65
C GLU A 45 -23.41 10.29 -7.52
N PRO A 46 -23.45 11.31 -8.40
CA PRO A 46 -22.60 12.49 -8.26
C PRO A 46 -22.70 13.09 -6.85
N ASP A 47 -21.55 13.48 -6.28
CA ASP A 47 -21.44 14.11 -4.96
C ASP A 47 -21.88 13.26 -3.76
N SER A 48 -22.22 11.97 -3.97
CA SER A 48 -22.47 11.04 -2.88
C SER A 48 -21.15 10.52 -2.29
N PRO A 49 -20.92 10.68 -0.96
CA PRO A 49 -19.68 10.29 -0.34
C PRO A 49 -19.55 8.76 -0.21
N VAL A 50 -18.46 8.22 -0.73
CA VAL A 50 -18.09 6.79 -0.63
C VAL A 50 -17.21 6.60 0.59
N THR A 51 -17.62 5.75 1.51
CA THR A 51 -16.81 5.48 2.70
C THR A 51 -15.67 4.53 2.36
N VAL A 52 -14.44 4.92 2.71
CA VAL A 52 -13.24 4.10 2.54
C VAL A 52 -12.56 3.88 3.90
N PRO A 53 -12.05 2.67 4.18
CA PRO A 53 -11.36 2.33 5.42
C PRO A 53 -9.89 2.80 5.39
N ILE A 54 -9.65 4.02 4.91
CA ILE A 54 -8.32 4.63 4.80
C ILE A 54 -8.30 5.87 5.69
N GLU A 55 -7.20 6.06 6.40
CA GLU A 55 -7.00 7.28 7.17
C GLU A 55 -6.85 8.49 6.23
N ALA A 56 -7.48 9.60 6.59
CA ALA A 56 -7.43 10.85 5.83
C ALA A 56 -6.01 11.32 5.48
N SER A 57 -5.06 11.20 6.43
CA SER A 57 -3.65 11.60 6.23
C SER A 57 -2.96 10.70 5.18
N THR A 58 -3.17 9.38 5.28
CA THR A 58 -2.69 8.38 4.34
C THR A 58 -3.25 8.63 2.95
N LEU A 59 -4.58 8.83 2.83
CA LEU A 59 -5.22 9.10 1.54
C LEU A 59 -4.71 10.41 0.92
N THR A 60 -4.58 11.47 1.71
CA THR A 60 -4.08 12.77 1.22
C THR A 60 -2.66 12.64 0.68
N ARG A 61 -1.78 11.94 1.41
CA ARG A 61 -0.40 11.71 1.00
C ARG A 61 -0.32 10.80 -0.24
N LEU A 62 -1.23 9.83 -0.36
CA LEU A 62 -1.34 8.94 -1.51
C LEU A 62 -1.80 9.69 -2.75
N MET A 63 -2.85 10.51 -2.63
CA MET A 63 -3.29 11.41 -3.69
C MET A 63 -2.15 12.30 -4.15
N ARG A 64 -1.45 12.94 -3.20
CA ARG A 64 -0.28 13.77 -3.52
C ARG A 64 0.79 12.99 -4.28
N PHE A 65 1.10 11.78 -3.84
CA PHE A 65 2.06 10.92 -4.54
C PHE A 65 1.62 10.64 -5.99
N VAL A 66 0.36 10.26 -6.20
CA VAL A 66 -0.19 9.97 -7.54
C VAL A 66 -0.25 11.24 -8.40
N ASP A 67 -0.63 12.39 -7.82
CA ASP A 67 -0.80 13.65 -8.54
C ASP A 67 0.54 14.26 -8.95
N GLU A 68 1.52 14.22 -8.05
CA GLU A 68 2.87 14.72 -8.29
C GLU A 68 3.76 13.71 -9.01
N SER A 69 3.30 12.49 -9.26
CA SER A 69 4.03 11.56 -10.12
C SER A 69 3.89 12.04 -11.56
N PRO A 70 4.94 12.62 -12.19
CA PRO A 70 4.93 12.74 -13.63
C PRO A 70 4.85 11.33 -14.21
N GLU A 71 4.43 11.19 -15.46
CA GLU A 71 4.45 9.92 -16.21
C GLU A 71 5.87 9.28 -16.32
N LYS A 72 6.88 9.85 -15.63
CA LYS A 72 8.29 9.50 -15.60
C LYS A 72 8.95 9.78 -14.23
N ARG A 73 8.31 9.47 -13.10
CA ARG A 73 9.04 9.46 -11.83
C ARG A 73 10.03 8.29 -11.91
N ASP A 74 11.33 8.57 -11.81
CA ASP A 74 12.31 7.49 -11.76
C ASP A 74 12.24 6.79 -10.38
N LYS A 75 12.69 5.54 -10.32
CA LYS A 75 12.67 4.74 -9.09
C LYS A 75 13.41 5.43 -7.92
N VAL A 76 14.41 6.27 -8.21
CA VAL A 76 15.19 6.96 -7.18
C VAL A 76 14.36 8.04 -6.49
N GLN A 77 13.52 8.75 -7.23
CA GLN A 77 12.62 9.76 -6.68
C GLN A 77 11.50 9.13 -5.85
N GLU A 78 10.95 8.00 -6.28
CA GLU A 78 9.96 7.25 -5.51
C GLU A 78 10.55 6.74 -4.19
N ALA A 79 11.74 6.12 -4.26
CA ALA A 79 12.46 5.65 -3.08
C ALA A 79 12.73 6.77 -2.06
N LYS A 80 13.04 8.01 -2.51
CA LYS A 80 13.22 9.15 -1.61
C LYS A 80 11.94 9.52 -0.85
N VAL A 81 10.77 9.38 -1.47
CA VAL A 81 9.49 9.65 -0.80
C VAL A 81 9.19 8.58 0.26
N PHE A 82 9.51 7.32 -0.02
CA PHE A 82 9.33 6.22 0.92
C PHE A 82 10.37 6.24 2.05
N ALA A 83 11.60 6.67 1.77
CA ALA A 83 12.68 6.75 2.76
C ALA A 83 12.44 7.73 3.90
N ILE A 84 11.58 8.73 3.69
CA ILE A 84 11.21 9.71 4.71
C ILE A 84 9.93 9.34 5.47
N MET A 85 9.28 8.22 5.13
CA MET A 85 8.11 7.71 5.85
C MET A 85 8.57 6.83 7.01
N GLU A 86 7.89 6.93 8.14
CA GLU A 86 8.02 5.90 9.18
C GLU A 86 7.45 4.57 8.67
N ASP A 87 7.93 3.45 9.21
CA ASP A 87 7.48 2.12 8.73
C ASP A 87 5.95 1.96 8.86
N GLN A 88 5.35 2.47 9.94
CA GLN A 88 3.89 2.44 10.11
C GLN A 88 3.16 3.23 9.02
N GLU A 89 3.70 4.39 8.63
CA GLU A 89 3.15 5.18 7.54
C GLU A 89 3.29 4.45 6.21
N LEU A 90 4.46 3.85 5.93
CA LEU A 90 4.70 3.09 4.70
C LEU A 90 3.78 1.86 4.60
N PHE A 91 3.55 1.16 5.72
CA PHE A 91 2.58 0.06 5.79
C PHE A 91 1.14 0.52 5.55
N ALA A 92 0.74 1.65 6.12
CA ALA A 92 -0.57 2.24 5.85
C ALA A 92 -0.71 2.63 4.37
N PHE A 93 0.36 3.17 3.79
CA PHE A 93 0.45 3.51 2.36
C PHE A 93 0.29 2.28 1.47
N ALA A 94 0.99 1.19 1.79
CA ALA A 94 0.91 -0.08 1.08
C ALA A 94 -0.50 -0.69 1.13
N LYS A 95 -1.12 -0.69 2.33
CA LYS A 95 -2.51 -1.16 2.50
C LYS A 95 -3.51 -0.31 1.73
N ALA A 96 -3.33 1.00 1.70
CA ALA A 96 -4.19 1.90 0.93
C ALA A 96 -4.04 1.68 -0.59
N ALA A 97 -2.81 1.49 -1.07
CA ALA A 97 -2.53 1.16 -2.46
C ALA A 97 -3.16 -0.16 -2.89
N ASP A 98 -3.10 -1.17 -2.01
CA ASP A 98 -3.72 -2.47 -2.23
C ASP A 98 -5.25 -2.39 -2.22
N TYR A 99 -5.83 -1.75 -1.21
CA TYR A 99 -7.27 -1.56 -1.10
C TYR A 99 -7.86 -0.81 -2.30
N LEU A 100 -7.18 0.23 -2.78
CA LEU A 100 -7.62 1.01 -3.95
C LEU A 100 -7.25 0.35 -5.27
N ASP A 101 -6.54 -0.77 -5.25
CA ASP A 101 -6.02 -1.46 -6.43
C ASP A 101 -5.23 -0.52 -7.37
N ILE A 102 -4.15 0.04 -6.84
CA ILE A 102 -3.23 0.95 -7.54
C ILE A 102 -1.92 0.21 -7.81
N GLU A 103 -1.89 -0.55 -8.91
CA GLU A 103 -0.79 -1.45 -9.26
C GLU A 103 0.59 -0.78 -9.24
N GLN A 104 0.74 0.34 -9.95
CA GLN A 104 1.99 1.09 -10.01
C GLN A 104 2.56 1.48 -8.63
N LEU A 105 1.68 1.78 -7.66
CA LEU A 105 2.09 2.14 -6.31
C LEU A 105 2.48 0.88 -5.51
N ARG A 106 1.77 -0.25 -5.69
CA ARG A 106 2.18 -1.53 -5.10
C ARG A 106 3.56 -1.97 -5.60
N VAL A 107 3.82 -1.84 -6.90
CA VAL A 107 5.12 -2.15 -7.50
C VAL A 107 6.22 -1.24 -6.94
N ALA A 108 5.99 0.07 -6.91
CA ALA A 108 6.98 1.03 -6.38
C ALA A 108 7.33 0.77 -4.89
N ILE A 109 6.32 0.48 -4.07
CA ILE A 109 6.53 0.12 -2.66
C ILE A 109 7.25 -1.23 -2.55
N GLY A 110 6.86 -2.22 -3.37
CA GLY A 110 7.50 -3.53 -3.42
C GLY A 110 8.99 -3.45 -3.75
N ASP A 111 9.33 -2.72 -4.82
CA ASP A 111 10.71 -2.45 -5.21
C ASP A 111 11.51 -1.79 -4.08
N TYR A 112 10.94 -0.77 -3.43
CA TYR A 112 11.58 -0.11 -2.29
C TYR A 112 11.81 -1.07 -1.11
N MET A 113 10.86 -1.94 -0.80
CA MET A 113 10.99 -2.93 0.27
C MET A 113 12.04 -4.00 -0.08
N ILE A 114 12.13 -4.41 -1.34
CA ILE A 114 13.18 -5.31 -1.83
C ILE A 114 14.55 -4.66 -1.66
N ASP A 115 14.70 -3.40 -2.04
CA ASP A 115 15.97 -2.68 -1.87
C ASP A 115 16.34 -2.49 -0.39
N LYS A 116 15.33 -2.24 0.46
CA LYS A 116 15.50 -2.05 1.90
C LYS A 116 15.95 -3.33 2.61
N PHE A 117 15.34 -4.46 2.29
CA PHE A 117 15.57 -5.73 3.00
C PHE A 117 16.48 -6.72 2.27
N GLY A 118 16.73 -6.53 0.97
CA GLY A 118 17.40 -7.52 0.12
C GLY A 118 18.85 -7.82 0.50
N ASN A 119 19.52 -6.91 1.22
CA ASN A 119 20.87 -7.10 1.73
C ASN A 119 20.92 -7.48 3.23
N MET A 120 19.76 -7.67 3.86
CA MET A 120 19.66 -8.04 5.27
C MET A 120 19.53 -9.56 5.41
N THR A 121 20.13 -10.11 6.46
CA THR A 121 19.87 -11.50 6.88
C THR A 121 18.49 -11.59 7.54
N ALA A 122 17.92 -12.80 7.62
CA ALA A 122 16.66 -13.03 8.31
C ALA A 122 16.68 -12.54 9.78
N THR A 123 17.82 -12.68 10.47
CA THR A 123 18.01 -12.17 11.83
C THR A 123 17.93 -10.64 11.88
N GLN A 124 18.62 -9.96 10.97
CA GLN A 124 18.59 -8.49 10.88
C GLN A 124 17.19 -7.97 10.55
N ILE A 125 16.45 -8.66 9.67
CA ILE A 125 15.06 -8.33 9.35
C ILE A 125 14.16 -8.50 10.59
N GLY A 126 14.33 -9.61 11.33
CA GLY A 126 13.58 -9.86 12.56
C GLY A 126 13.83 -8.79 13.62
N GLU A 127 15.09 -8.44 13.86
CA GLU A 127 15.46 -7.35 14.78
C GLU A 127 14.86 -6.01 14.34
N TYR A 128 14.93 -5.69 13.04
CA TYR A 128 14.38 -4.47 12.47
C TYR A 128 12.85 -4.37 12.66
N LEU A 129 12.14 -5.46 12.38
CA LEU A 129 10.67 -5.52 12.47
C LEU A 129 10.16 -5.79 13.90
N GLY A 130 11.04 -6.05 14.86
CA GLY A 130 10.67 -6.46 16.22
C GLY A 130 10.00 -7.83 16.27
N VAL A 131 10.34 -8.71 15.32
CA VAL A 131 9.79 -10.07 15.20
C VAL A 131 10.81 -11.06 15.76
N GLN A 132 10.39 -11.84 16.75
CA GLN A 132 11.21 -12.92 17.28
C GLN A 132 11.14 -14.14 16.35
N ASN A 133 12.29 -14.77 16.08
CA ASN A 133 12.34 -16.03 15.35
C ASN A 133 11.71 -17.14 16.20
N ASP A 134 10.64 -17.74 15.69
CA ASP A 134 9.85 -18.79 16.31
C ASP A 134 10.18 -20.20 15.79
N TYR A 135 11.09 -20.33 14.81
CA TYR A 135 11.53 -21.61 14.28
C TYR A 135 12.43 -22.37 15.26
N THR A 136 12.15 -23.66 15.41
CA THR A 136 13.04 -24.61 16.07
C THR A 136 14.35 -24.77 15.31
N GLU A 137 15.37 -25.37 15.94
CA GLU A 137 16.65 -25.65 15.28
C GLU A 137 16.47 -26.58 14.07
N GLU A 138 15.60 -27.59 14.18
CA GLU A 138 15.30 -28.56 13.13
C GLU A 138 14.66 -27.89 11.91
N GLU A 139 13.68 -27.02 12.11
CA GLU A 139 13.03 -26.25 11.03
C GLU A 139 14.04 -25.32 10.33
N ARG A 140 14.93 -24.67 11.08
CA ARG A 140 15.99 -23.82 10.51
C ARG A 140 16.96 -24.63 9.65
N LEU A 141 17.37 -25.81 10.11
CA LEU A 141 18.21 -26.73 9.34
C LEU A 141 17.51 -27.20 8.05
N GLU A 142 16.22 -27.53 8.09
CA GLU A 142 15.45 -27.88 6.90
C GLU A 142 15.40 -26.72 5.89
N MET A 143 15.18 -25.48 6.35
CA MET A 143 15.15 -24.29 5.47
C MET A 143 16.49 -24.01 4.78
N VAL A 144 17.62 -24.27 5.45
CA VAL A 144 18.97 -24.05 4.89
C VAL A 144 19.38 -25.19 3.96
N THR A 145 19.04 -26.42 4.28
CA THR A 145 19.49 -27.62 3.54
C THR A 145 18.61 -27.97 2.37
N ASN A 146 17.30 -27.71 2.44
CA ASN A 146 16.36 -27.97 1.36
C ASN A 146 15.25 -26.91 1.31
N PRO A 147 15.55 -25.69 0.82
CA PRO A 147 14.61 -24.58 0.80
C PRO A 147 13.29 -24.94 0.12
N SER A 148 13.34 -25.70 -0.98
CA SER A 148 12.15 -26.12 -1.76
C SER A 148 11.19 -27.04 -1.01
N MET A 149 11.68 -27.91 -0.12
CA MET A 149 10.82 -28.85 0.64
C MET A 149 10.07 -28.16 1.78
N PHE A 150 10.64 -27.10 2.36
CA PHE A 150 9.99 -26.34 3.41
C PHE A 150 8.75 -25.61 2.89
N TYR A 151 8.84 -24.94 1.73
CA TYR A 151 7.71 -24.26 1.11
C TYR A 151 6.57 -25.21 0.71
N MET A 152 6.88 -26.46 0.33
CA MET A 152 5.86 -27.47 0.00
C MET A 152 5.10 -28.01 1.21
N LYS A 153 5.68 -27.97 2.42
CA LYS A 153 4.99 -28.39 3.65
C LYS A 153 4.02 -27.33 4.18
N GLN A 154 4.23 -26.05 3.86
CA GLN A 154 3.37 -24.94 4.32
C GLN A 154 2.17 -24.66 3.41
N ASP A 155 2.04 -25.35 2.29
CA ASP A 155 0.92 -25.24 1.36
C ASP A 155 0.04 -26.50 1.44
N PRO A 156 -0.81 -26.67 2.47
CA PRO A 156 -1.87 -27.66 2.41
C PRO A 156 -2.90 -27.09 1.45
N GLY A 157 -2.76 -27.44 0.17
CA GLY A 157 -3.55 -26.87 -0.92
C GLY A 157 -5.01 -26.57 -0.55
N TYR A 158 -5.47 -25.41 -1.01
CA TYR A 158 -6.90 -25.18 -1.28
C TYR A 158 -7.45 -26.25 -2.21
#